data_AF-A0AAW0IYL8-F1
#
_entry.id   AF-A0AAW0IYL8-F1
#
_cell.length_a   1.000
_cell.length_b   1.000
_cell.length_c   1.000
_cell.angle_alpha   90.00
_cell.angle_beta   90.00
_cell.angle_gamma   90.00
#
_symmetry.space_group_name_H-M   'P 1'
#
loop_
_entity.id
_entity.type
_entity.pdbx_description
1 polymer ?
#
loop_
_entity_poly.entity_id
_entity_poly.type
_entity_poly.pdbx_seq_one_letter_code
_entity_poly.pdbx_strand_id
1 'polypeptide(L)'
;MAALHACKDFHACKWPGGLSNGDTSLSLYFDAINEKSLNVVKEIQGTCSQIITFSHFVPRQELCPEKRMLFYPKLPKIIGSDYLEVRIRSIHGIQGSGSACHVFGHTHFCWDAVLDGIRYVQAPLAYPRERKRRMNGGEDWLPFCIYSDGNFADRLSPCYWSDYYSANPRTPHNTELAPWVARFYNQT
;
A
#
# COMPACT_ATOMS: atom_id res chain seq x y z
N MET A 1 -7.28 -12.56 -19.76
CA MET A 1 -8.48 -11.78 -19.37
C MET A 1 -9.09 -12.26 -18.03
N ALA A 2 -9.35 -13.55 -17.82
CA ALA A 2 -10.10 -14.10 -16.67
C ALA A 2 -9.77 -13.57 -15.25
N ALA A 3 -8.52 -13.49 -14.81
CA ALA A 3 -8.28 -13.17 -13.39
C ALA A 3 -8.50 -11.70 -12.92
N LEU A 4 -8.68 -10.70 -13.80
CA LEU A 4 -9.06 -9.34 -13.33
C LEU A 4 -10.53 -9.30 -12.87
N HIS A 5 -11.35 -10.18 -13.47
CA HIS A 5 -12.76 -10.37 -13.13
C HIS A 5 -12.98 -11.01 -11.75
N ALA A 6 -11.93 -11.51 -11.11
CA ALA A 6 -12.00 -12.03 -9.75
C ALA A 6 -12.12 -10.91 -8.70
N CYS A 7 -11.74 -9.68 -9.04
CA CYS A 7 -11.99 -8.52 -8.18
C CYS A 7 -13.45 -8.11 -8.30
N LYS A 8 -14.20 -8.21 -7.21
CA LYS A 8 -15.65 -7.90 -7.19
C LYS A 8 -15.93 -6.48 -7.69
N ASP A 9 -15.07 -5.54 -7.36
CA ASP A 9 -15.21 -4.12 -7.70
C ASP A 9 -15.20 -3.90 -9.22
N PHE A 10 -14.46 -4.73 -9.97
CA PHE A 10 -14.38 -4.63 -11.44
C PHE A 10 -15.76 -4.83 -12.11
N HIS A 11 -16.65 -5.59 -11.49
CA HIS A 11 -18.01 -5.85 -12.00
C HIS A 11 -19.11 -5.12 -11.23
N ALA A 12 -18.91 -4.88 -9.94
CA ALA A 12 -19.92 -4.29 -9.08
C ALA A 12 -19.95 -2.75 -9.19
N CYS A 13 -18.80 -2.12 -9.46
CA CYS A 13 -18.73 -0.67 -9.60
C CYS A 13 -19.12 -0.24 -11.02
N LYS A 14 -20.09 0.67 -11.11
CA LYS A 14 -20.46 1.35 -12.34
C LYS A 14 -20.00 2.80 -12.24
N TRP A 15 -19.14 3.21 -13.17
CA TRP A 15 -18.58 4.55 -13.17
C TRP A 15 -19.38 5.49 -14.08
N PRO A 16 -19.45 6.79 -13.76
CA PRO A 16 -19.93 7.82 -14.68
C PRO A 16 -19.19 7.79 -16.03
N GLY A 17 -19.80 8.36 -17.07
CA GLY A 17 -19.19 8.47 -18.39
C GLY A 17 -17.82 9.18 -18.35
N GLY A 18 -16.85 8.63 -19.08
CA GLY A 18 -15.47 9.15 -19.10
C GLY A 18 -14.52 8.55 -18.06
N LEU A 19 -15.02 7.69 -17.15
CA LEU A 19 -14.21 6.95 -16.19
C LEU A 19 -14.21 5.45 -16.50
N SER A 20 -13.04 4.81 -16.42
CA SER A 20 -12.83 3.42 -16.84
C SER A 20 -11.86 2.66 -15.95
N ASN A 21 -12.14 1.37 -15.73
CA ASN A 21 -11.23 0.45 -15.02
C ASN A 21 -9.96 0.12 -15.83
N GLY A 22 -9.91 0.46 -17.12
CA GLY A 22 -8.85 0.06 -18.05
C GLY A 22 -7.74 1.10 -18.24
N ASP A 23 -7.87 2.29 -17.66
CA ASP A 23 -6.93 3.40 -17.81
C ASP A 23 -6.75 4.16 -16.48
N THR A 24 -6.10 5.32 -16.54
CA THR A 24 -5.76 6.14 -15.37
C THR A 24 -6.87 7.10 -14.93
N SER A 25 -8.01 7.14 -15.63
CA SER A 25 -9.08 8.11 -15.39
C SER A 25 -9.63 8.02 -13.96
N LEU A 26 -9.81 6.82 -13.42
CA LEU A 26 -10.27 6.60 -12.05
C LEU A 26 -9.26 7.11 -11.02
N SER A 27 -7.98 6.74 -11.18
CA SER A 27 -6.94 7.19 -10.26
C SER A 27 -6.81 8.71 -10.25
N LEU A 28 -6.85 9.35 -11.43
CA LEU A 28 -6.82 10.81 -11.55
C LEU A 28 -8.04 11.46 -10.91
N TYR A 29 -9.23 10.91 -11.17
CA TYR A 29 -10.48 11.44 -10.61
C TYR A 29 -10.46 11.42 -9.08
N PHE A 30 -10.13 10.27 -8.48
CA PHE A 30 -10.08 10.15 -7.01
C PHE A 30 -8.94 10.96 -6.39
N ASP A 31 -7.79 11.02 -7.05
CA ASP A 31 -6.68 11.86 -6.62
C ASP A 31 -7.09 13.34 -6.58
N ALA A 32 -7.76 13.83 -7.64
CA ALA A 32 -8.21 15.22 -7.77
C ALA A 32 -9.26 15.64 -6.71
N ILE A 33 -9.97 14.69 -6.09
CA ILE A 33 -10.89 15.03 -4.99
C ILE A 33 -10.13 15.64 -3.80
N ASN A 34 -8.87 15.25 -3.60
CA ASN A 34 -8.02 15.77 -2.54
C ASN A 34 -7.58 17.23 -2.76
N GLU A 35 -7.78 17.80 -3.96
CA GLU A 35 -7.46 19.19 -4.25
C GLU A 35 -8.23 20.17 -3.34
N LYS A 36 -9.41 19.76 -2.86
CA LYS A 36 -10.22 20.51 -1.90
C LYS A 36 -9.49 20.78 -0.58
N SER A 37 -8.50 19.94 -0.24
CA SER A 37 -7.73 20.03 1.00
C SER A 37 -6.39 20.75 0.84
N LEU A 38 -6.06 21.28 -0.35
CA LEU A 38 -4.74 21.85 -0.61
C LEU A 38 -4.32 22.96 0.38
N ASN A 39 -5.25 23.87 0.70
CA ASN A 39 -4.92 24.99 1.60
C ASN A 39 -4.62 24.48 3.02
N VAL A 40 -5.39 23.51 3.50
CA VAL A 40 -5.18 22.88 4.81
C VAL A 40 -3.83 22.14 4.83
N VAL A 41 -3.50 21.43 3.75
CA VAL A 41 -2.20 20.75 3.62
C VAL A 41 -1.04 21.75 3.70
N LYS A 42 -1.13 22.88 2.99
CA LYS A 42 -0.10 23.94 3.03
C LYS A 42 0.05 24.55 4.42
N GLU A 43 -1.06 24.76 5.12
CA GLU A 43 -1.04 25.26 6.50
C GLU A 43 -0.34 24.25 7.44
N ILE A 44 -0.67 22.97 7.33
CA ILE A 44 0.00 21.89 8.08
C ILE A 44 1.50 21.86 7.76
N GLN A 45 1.89 21.95 6.49
CA GLN A 45 3.30 22.00 6.09
C GLN A 45 4.06 23.21 6.66
N GLY A 46 3.36 24.34 6.88
CA GLY A 46 3.95 25.55 7.46
C GLY A 46 4.01 25.56 8.98
N THR A 47 3.26 24.69 9.66
CA THR A 47 3.07 24.73 11.13
C THR A 47 3.51 23.46 11.86
N CYS A 48 3.53 22.32 11.18
CA CYS A 48 3.87 21.03 11.76
C CYS A 48 5.25 20.55 11.28
N SER A 49 6.08 20.11 12.22
CA SER A 49 7.39 19.50 11.93
C SER A 49 7.31 18.01 11.59
N GLN A 50 6.18 17.37 11.90
CA GLN A 50 5.89 15.96 11.62
C GLN A 50 4.55 15.84 10.92
N ILE A 51 4.55 15.13 9.78
CA ILE A 51 3.37 14.97 8.96
C ILE A 51 3.15 13.48 8.74
N ILE A 52 1.93 13.04 9.02
CA ILE A 52 1.45 11.69 8.72
C ILE A 52 0.39 11.82 7.65
N THR A 53 0.66 11.25 6.47
CA THR A 53 -0.37 11.07 5.43
C THR A 53 -0.88 9.64 5.47
N PHE A 54 -2.06 9.40 4.90
CA PHE A 54 -2.59 8.04 4.81
C PHE A 54 -3.39 7.82 3.53
N SER A 55 -3.45 6.56 3.11
CA SER A 55 -4.33 6.07 2.05
C SER A 55 -4.81 4.67 2.40
N HIS A 56 -5.94 4.25 1.82
CA HIS A 56 -6.29 2.83 1.91
C HIS A 56 -5.41 1.98 0.98
N PHE A 57 -5.17 2.48 -0.23
CA PHE A 57 -4.42 1.79 -1.29
C PHE A 57 -2.91 1.94 -1.15
N VAL A 58 -2.17 1.02 -1.76
CA VAL A 58 -0.71 0.95 -1.74
C VAL A 58 -0.12 2.03 -2.63
N PRO A 59 0.77 2.90 -2.11
CA PRO A 59 1.29 4.02 -2.89
C PRO A 59 2.40 3.63 -3.85
N ARG A 60 3.16 2.57 -3.54
CA ARG A 60 4.37 2.17 -4.28
C ARG A 60 4.42 0.68 -4.55
N GLN A 61 4.95 0.29 -5.71
CA GLN A 61 5.10 -1.11 -6.08
C GLN A 61 6.07 -1.85 -5.14
N GLU A 62 7.06 -1.15 -4.58
CA GLU A 62 8.02 -1.69 -3.61
C GLU A 62 7.36 -2.14 -2.30
N LEU A 63 6.18 -1.62 -1.99
CA LEU A 63 5.40 -1.97 -0.80
C LEU A 63 4.42 -3.13 -1.06
N CYS A 64 4.62 -3.85 -2.15
CA CYS A 64 3.92 -5.09 -2.47
C CYS A 64 4.95 -6.19 -2.78
N PRO A 65 4.72 -7.44 -2.35
CA PRO A 65 5.58 -8.56 -2.77
C PRO A 65 5.52 -8.74 -4.29
N GLU A 66 6.62 -9.24 -4.84
CA GLU A 66 6.75 -9.45 -6.29
C GLU A 66 5.78 -10.52 -6.79
N LYS A 67 5.34 -10.36 -8.04
CA LYS A 67 4.40 -11.29 -8.70
C LYS A 67 4.77 -12.76 -8.53
N ARG A 68 6.06 -13.10 -8.63
CA ARG A 68 6.59 -14.46 -8.45
C ARG A 68 6.34 -15.07 -7.07
N MET A 69 6.09 -14.23 -6.06
CA MET A 69 5.84 -14.61 -4.66
C MET A 69 4.37 -14.56 -4.27
N LEU A 70 3.50 -14.05 -5.15
CA LEU A 70 2.09 -13.86 -4.85
C LEU A 70 1.26 -15.08 -5.24
N PHE A 71 0.34 -15.48 -4.35
CA PHE A 71 -0.69 -16.46 -4.68
C PHE A 71 -1.69 -15.91 -5.70
N TYR A 72 -2.01 -14.61 -5.64
CA TYR A 72 -2.83 -13.90 -6.63
C TYR A 72 -1.93 -12.99 -7.48
N PRO A 73 -1.45 -13.43 -8.67
CA PRO A 73 -0.41 -12.73 -9.41
C PRO A 73 -0.83 -11.40 -10.03
N LYS A 74 -2.15 -11.14 -10.10
CA LYS A 74 -2.69 -9.88 -10.62
C LYS A 74 -2.91 -8.83 -9.53
N LEU A 75 -2.64 -9.14 -8.26
CA LEU A 75 -2.79 -8.20 -7.15
C LEU A 75 -2.16 -6.84 -7.46
N PRO A 76 -0.91 -6.73 -7.97
CA PRO A 76 -0.29 -5.43 -8.20
C PRO A 76 -1.05 -4.51 -9.17
N LYS A 77 -1.98 -5.05 -9.97
CA LYS A 77 -2.77 -4.27 -10.93
C LYS A 77 -3.96 -3.53 -10.31
N ILE A 78 -4.34 -3.80 -9.07
CA ILE A 78 -5.60 -3.33 -8.48
C ILE A 78 -5.45 -2.73 -7.08
N ILE A 79 -4.21 -2.53 -6.61
CA ILE A 79 -3.94 -2.19 -5.20
C ILE A 79 -3.51 -0.75 -4.99
N GLY A 80 -3.31 0.04 -6.05
CA GLY A 80 -2.63 1.33 -5.98
C GLY A 80 -2.60 2.08 -7.31
N SER A 81 -1.95 3.24 -7.31
CA SER A 81 -1.76 4.07 -8.50
C SER A 81 -0.55 4.99 -8.35
N ASP A 82 0.16 5.29 -9.45
CA ASP A 82 1.32 6.18 -9.42
C ASP A 82 0.99 7.61 -8.96
N TYR A 83 -0.23 8.10 -9.24
CA TYR A 83 -0.69 9.43 -8.80
C TYR A 83 -0.73 9.58 -7.27
N LEU A 84 -0.98 8.48 -6.56
CA LEU A 84 -0.96 8.47 -5.10
C LEU A 84 0.44 8.77 -4.56
N GLU A 85 1.47 8.14 -5.12
CA GLU A 85 2.86 8.44 -4.73
C GLU A 85 3.25 9.86 -5.11
N VAL A 86 2.83 10.35 -6.28
CA VAL A 86 3.07 11.75 -6.68
C VAL A 86 2.47 12.72 -5.65
N ARG A 87 1.25 12.47 -5.16
CA ARG A 87 0.63 13.29 -4.11
C ARG A 87 1.34 13.18 -2.77
N ILE A 88 1.77 11.98 -2.37
CA ILE A 88 2.54 11.80 -1.14
C ILE A 88 3.84 12.61 -1.20
N ARG A 89 4.51 12.61 -2.36
CA ARG A 89 5.74 13.38 -2.60
C ARG A 89 5.51 14.88 -2.67
N SER A 90 4.36 15.35 -3.14
CA SER A 90 4.03 16.79 -3.10
C SER A 90 3.83 17.29 -1.66
N ILE A 91 3.45 16.40 -0.73
CA ILE A 91 3.28 16.72 0.68
C ILE A 91 4.59 16.60 1.46
N HIS A 92 5.30 15.48 1.29
CA HIS A 92 6.50 15.16 2.07
C HIS A 92 7.81 15.64 1.43
N GLY A 93 7.76 16.12 0.19
CA GLY A 93 8.93 16.43 -0.62
C GLY A 93 9.49 15.20 -1.34
N ILE A 94 10.21 15.45 -2.45
CA ILE A 94 10.77 14.38 -3.30
C ILE A 94 11.72 13.48 -2.50
N GLN A 95 12.53 14.05 -1.62
CA GLN A 95 13.49 13.32 -0.79
C GLN A 95 12.93 12.85 0.56
N GLY A 96 11.67 13.17 0.86
CA GLY A 96 11.09 12.94 2.18
C GLY A 96 11.85 13.66 3.30
N SER A 97 11.67 13.17 4.53
CA SER A 97 12.43 13.58 5.71
C SER A 97 12.28 12.55 6.83
N GLY A 98 13.13 12.59 7.86
CA GLY A 98 12.96 11.73 9.05
C GLY A 98 11.62 11.92 9.78
N SER A 99 10.90 13.00 9.48
CA SER A 99 9.58 13.32 10.01
C SER A 99 8.42 12.96 9.06
N ALA A 100 8.70 12.36 7.90
CA ALA A 100 7.70 11.98 6.91
C ALA A 100 7.23 10.54 7.11
N CYS A 101 5.94 10.37 7.37
CA CYS A 101 5.31 9.06 7.48
C CYS A 101 4.07 8.96 6.57
N HIS A 102 3.89 7.80 5.96
CA HIS A 102 2.70 7.45 5.20
C HIS A 102 2.14 6.10 5.66
N VAL A 103 0.90 6.12 6.15
CA VAL A 103 0.18 4.91 6.58
C VAL A 103 -0.71 4.40 5.45
N PHE A 104 -0.59 3.12 5.11
CA PHE A 104 -1.34 2.51 4.02
C PHE A 104 -1.93 1.15 4.38
N GLY A 105 -2.71 0.56 3.47
CA GLY A 105 -3.47 -0.67 3.75
C GLY A 105 -3.77 -1.54 2.52
N HIS A 106 -4.98 -2.11 2.52
CA HIS A 106 -5.57 -2.89 1.43
C HIS A 106 -4.99 -4.31 1.22
N THR A 107 -3.67 -4.51 1.21
CA THR A 107 -3.07 -5.81 0.81
C THR A 107 -2.96 -6.86 1.91
N HIS A 108 -3.21 -6.49 3.16
CA HIS A 108 -3.05 -7.35 4.34
C HIS A 108 -1.61 -7.91 4.52
N PHE A 109 -0.60 -7.30 3.90
CA PHE A 109 0.82 -7.55 4.17
C PHE A 109 1.34 -6.58 5.23
N CYS A 110 2.05 -7.06 6.24
CA CYS A 110 2.72 -6.16 7.20
C CYS A 110 3.90 -5.47 6.49
N TRP A 111 3.99 -4.15 6.59
CA TRP A 111 5.12 -3.38 6.08
C TRP A 111 5.52 -2.30 7.07
N ASP A 112 6.82 -2.16 7.28
CA ASP A 112 7.44 -0.98 7.86
C ASP A 112 8.83 -0.80 7.23
N ALA A 113 8.90 0.14 6.29
CA ALA A 113 10.09 0.41 5.50
C ALA A 113 10.22 1.91 5.21
N VAL A 114 11.46 2.40 5.17
CA VAL A 114 11.76 3.76 4.69
C VAL A 114 12.17 3.67 3.23
N LEU A 115 11.45 4.37 2.36
CA LEU A 115 11.74 4.43 0.92
C LEU A 115 11.91 5.89 0.51
N ASP A 116 13.11 6.24 0.04
CA ASP A 116 13.49 7.60 -0.36
C ASP A 116 13.11 8.64 0.71
N GLY A 117 13.48 8.37 1.97
CA GLY A 117 13.28 9.28 3.09
C GLY A 117 11.83 9.41 3.59
N ILE A 118 10.88 8.58 3.14
CA ILE A 118 9.52 8.51 3.73
C ILE A 118 9.34 7.15 4.39
N ARG A 119 8.88 7.11 5.64
CA ARG A 119 8.49 5.87 6.31
C ARG A 119 7.11 5.45 5.86
N TYR A 120 6.98 4.25 5.32
CA TYR A 120 5.71 3.66 4.91
C TYR A 120 5.33 2.53 5.85
N VAL A 121 4.16 2.63 6.47
CA VAL A 121 3.68 1.65 7.46
C VAL A 121 2.32 1.08 7.05
N GLN A 122 2.23 -0.25 7.03
CA GLN A 122 0.98 -0.99 6.91
C GLN A 122 0.90 -2.01 8.06
N ALA A 123 0.00 -1.76 9.00
CA ALA A 123 -0.29 -2.61 10.16
C ALA A 123 -1.73 -3.16 10.07
N PRO A 124 -2.00 -4.13 9.18
CA PRO A 124 -3.37 -4.48 8.82
C PRO A 124 -4.00 -5.44 9.84
N LEU A 125 -5.26 -5.17 10.19
CA LEU A 125 -6.08 -6.07 11.01
C LEU A 125 -6.32 -7.41 10.35
N ALA A 126 -6.54 -7.41 9.03
CA ALA A 126 -6.82 -8.62 8.24
C ALA A 126 -8.08 -9.39 8.70
N TYR A 127 -8.47 -10.42 7.94
CA TYR A 127 -9.62 -11.26 8.30
C TYR A 127 -9.33 -12.11 9.54
N PRO A 128 -10.36 -12.54 10.31
CA PRO A 128 -10.16 -13.38 11.50
C PRO A 128 -9.28 -14.62 11.27
N ARG A 129 -9.40 -15.28 10.12
CA ARG A 129 -8.56 -16.44 9.76
C ARG A 129 -7.10 -16.06 9.48
N GLU A 130 -6.87 -14.87 8.94
CA GLU A 130 -5.53 -14.34 8.65
C GLU A 130 -4.86 -13.88 9.95
N ARG A 131 -5.62 -13.26 10.86
CA ARG A 131 -5.17 -12.89 12.20
C ARG A 131 -4.59 -14.08 12.96
N LYS A 132 -5.32 -15.20 13.03
CA LYS A 132 -4.86 -16.42 13.71
C LYS A 132 -3.51 -16.96 13.22
N ARG A 133 -3.09 -16.59 12.01
CA ARG A 133 -1.82 -17.04 11.41
C ARG A 133 -0.68 -16.03 11.59
N ARG A 134 -0.94 -14.84 12.11
CA ARG A 134 0.09 -13.83 12.37
C ARG A 134 0.74 -14.10 13.72
N MET A 135 2.06 -13.91 13.80
CA MET A 135 2.83 -14.15 15.03
C MET A 135 2.36 -13.29 16.23
N ASN A 136 1.73 -12.13 15.97
CA ASN A 136 1.12 -11.26 16.99
C ASN A 136 -0.42 -11.23 16.90
N GLY A 137 -1.06 -12.10 16.12
CA GLY A 137 -2.50 -12.09 15.93
C GLY A 137 -3.21 -12.94 16.98
N GLY A 138 -3.92 -12.28 17.90
CA GLY A 138 -4.78 -12.89 18.91
C GLY A 138 -6.08 -12.10 19.08
N GLU A 139 -6.96 -12.54 19.98
CA GLU A 139 -8.19 -11.81 20.31
C GLU A 139 -7.90 -10.41 20.89
N ASP A 140 -6.74 -10.25 21.53
CA ASP A 140 -6.27 -8.99 22.14
C ASP A 140 -5.42 -8.11 21.20
N TRP A 141 -5.43 -8.37 19.89
CA TRP A 141 -4.63 -7.59 18.95
C TRP A 141 -5.16 -6.16 18.83
N LEU A 142 -4.37 -5.19 19.32
CA LEU A 142 -4.67 -3.77 19.25
C LEU A 142 -4.13 -3.15 17.95
N PRO A 143 -4.76 -2.06 17.46
CA PRO A 143 -4.16 -1.24 16.42
C PRO A 143 -2.76 -0.77 16.80
N PHE A 144 -1.84 -0.75 15.84
CA PHE A 144 -0.50 -0.23 16.04
C PHE A 144 -0.56 1.29 16.23
N CYS A 145 -0.08 1.78 17.38
CA CYS A 145 0.07 3.20 17.64
C CYS A 145 1.30 3.72 16.89
N ILE A 146 1.10 4.48 15.81
CA ILE A 146 2.19 4.99 14.96
C ILE A 146 2.90 6.21 15.58
N TYR A 147 2.21 6.96 16.43
CA TYR A 147 2.69 8.22 16.96
C TYR A 147 2.11 8.48 18.36
N SER A 148 2.99 8.75 19.32
CA SER A 148 2.66 9.10 20.70
C SER A 148 3.76 10.02 21.25
N ASP A 149 3.40 10.92 22.16
CA ASP A 149 4.37 11.69 22.95
C ASP A 149 5.43 12.43 22.10
N GLY A 150 5.01 13.02 20.98
CA GLY A 150 5.91 13.80 20.11
C GLY A 150 6.76 12.97 19.15
N ASN A 151 6.63 11.64 19.15
CA ASN A 151 7.53 10.74 18.46
C ASN A 151 6.79 9.67 17.66
N PHE A 152 7.37 9.29 16.51
CA PHE A 152 6.95 8.06 15.85
C PHE A 152 7.32 6.86 16.70
N ALA A 153 6.44 5.87 16.73
CA ALA A 153 6.75 4.58 17.33
C ALA A 153 7.96 3.94 16.63
N ASP A 154 8.66 3.05 17.35
CA ASP A 154 9.72 2.25 16.76
C ASP A 154 9.21 1.40 15.58
N ARG A 155 10.15 0.82 14.83
CA ARG A 155 9.83 -0.01 13.67
C ARG A 155 8.88 -1.15 14.08
N LEU A 156 7.73 -1.23 13.40
CA LEU A 156 6.77 -2.31 13.56
C LEU A 156 7.45 -3.64 13.20
N SER A 157 7.40 -4.57 14.15
CA SER A 157 7.97 -5.91 14.01
C SER A 157 7.06 -6.95 14.67
N PRO A 158 6.88 -8.14 14.06
CA PRO A 158 7.52 -8.60 12.82
C PRO A 158 6.78 -8.10 11.56
N CYS A 159 7.54 -7.72 10.52
CA CYS A 159 7.00 -7.47 9.18
C CYS A 159 7.85 -8.20 8.12
N TYR A 160 7.49 -9.48 7.90
CA TYR A 160 8.23 -10.42 7.06
C TYR A 160 8.67 -9.85 5.71
N TRP A 161 7.80 -9.15 4.97
CA TRP A 161 8.15 -8.68 3.63
C TRP A 161 9.16 -7.53 3.67
N SER A 162 9.01 -6.57 4.58
CA SER A 162 10.04 -5.53 4.75
C SER A 162 11.36 -6.12 5.25
N ASP A 163 11.32 -7.11 6.15
CA ASP A 163 12.53 -7.79 6.61
C ASP A 163 13.20 -8.57 5.48
N TYR A 164 12.42 -9.30 4.70
CA TYR A 164 12.91 -10.04 3.53
C TYR A 164 13.61 -9.09 2.54
N TYR A 165 12.96 -7.99 2.13
CA TYR A 165 13.53 -7.06 1.15
C TYR A 165 14.64 -6.16 1.72
N SER A 166 14.82 -6.10 3.04
CA SER A 166 16.00 -5.46 3.64
C SER A 166 17.29 -6.27 3.42
N ALA A 167 17.16 -7.59 3.27
CA ALA A 167 18.29 -8.52 3.09
C ALA A 167 18.38 -9.13 1.69
N ASN A 168 17.32 -9.00 0.87
CA ASN A 168 17.23 -9.63 -0.44
C ASN A 168 16.89 -8.58 -1.51
N PRO A 169 17.65 -8.53 -2.62
CA PRO A 169 17.35 -7.61 -3.71
C PRO A 169 16.01 -7.96 -4.37
N ARG A 170 15.37 -6.93 -4.91
CA ARG A 170 14.17 -7.08 -5.73
C ARG A 170 14.55 -7.51 -7.14
N THR A 171 13.73 -8.36 -7.74
CA THR A 171 13.73 -8.79 -9.14
C THR A 171 12.32 -8.61 -9.75
N PRO A 172 11.79 -7.38 -9.90
CA PRO A 172 10.39 -7.15 -10.25
C PRO A 172 10.03 -7.61 -11.67
N HIS A 173 11.02 -7.71 -12.56
CA HIS A 173 10.87 -8.21 -13.92
C HIS A 173 10.70 -9.74 -13.99
N ASN A 174 11.06 -10.47 -12.91
CA ASN A 174 10.75 -11.89 -12.83
C ASN A 174 9.25 -12.06 -12.55
N THR A 175 8.52 -12.40 -13.60
CA THR A 175 7.06 -12.59 -13.57
C THR A 175 6.64 -14.06 -13.62
N GLU A 176 7.61 -14.98 -13.54
CA GLU A 176 7.40 -16.42 -13.46
C GLU A 176 6.67 -16.77 -12.16
N LEU A 177 5.59 -17.53 -12.25
CA LEU A 177 4.83 -17.93 -11.07
C LEU A 177 5.56 -19.07 -10.37
N ALA A 178 5.58 -19.04 -9.04
CA ALA A 178 6.03 -20.19 -8.26
C ALA A 178 5.29 -21.48 -8.72
N PRO A 179 5.96 -22.63 -8.83
CA PRO A 179 5.37 -23.84 -9.42
C PRO A 179 4.03 -24.27 -8.78
N TRP A 180 3.91 -24.13 -7.45
CA TRP A 180 2.69 -24.47 -6.71
C TRP A 180 1.54 -23.46 -6.90
N VAL A 181 1.82 -22.27 -7.42
CA VAL A 181 0.83 -21.27 -7.85
C VAL A 181 0.47 -21.50 -9.31
N ALA A 182 1.47 -21.72 -10.17
CA ALA A 182 1.30 -21.89 -11.62
C ALA A 182 0.24 -22.95 -11.99
N ARG A 183 0.16 -24.06 -11.24
CA ARG A 183 -0.85 -25.11 -11.42
C ARG A 183 -2.31 -24.62 -11.39
N PHE A 184 -2.60 -23.52 -10.67
CA PHE A 184 -3.95 -22.94 -10.59
C PHE A 184 -4.27 -22.00 -11.75
N TYR A 185 -3.26 -21.60 -12.54
CA TYR A 185 -3.37 -20.62 -13.62
C TYR A 185 -3.06 -21.20 -15.00
N ASN A 186 -2.40 -22.36 -15.08
CA ASN A 186 -2.09 -23.07 -16.33
C ASN A 186 -3.23 -23.99 -16.83
N GLN A 187 -4.39 -23.98 -16.16
CA GLN A 187 -5.56 -24.80 -16.52
C GLN A 187 -6.62 -24.02 -17.34
N THR A 188 -6.23 -22.93 -17.99
CA THR A 188 -7.11 -22.14 -18.89
C THR A 188 -6.53 -22.02 -20.28
#